data_AF-A0A8C5LVT5-F1
#
_entry.id   AF-A0A8C5LVT5-F1
#
_cell.length_a   1.000
_cell.length_b   1.000
_cell.length_c   1.000
_cell.angle_alpha   90.00
_cell.angle_beta   90.00
_cell.angle_gamma   90.00
#
_symmetry.space_group_name_H-M   'P 1'
#
loop_
_entity.id
_entity.type
_entity.pdbx_description
1 polymer ?
#
loop_
_entity_poly.entity_id
_entity_poly.type
_entity_poly.pdbx_seq_one_letter_code
_entity_poly.pdbx_strand_id
1 'polypeptide(L)'
;MEEFVRLNTEGVRKKIYHGGTGDIPKFLTGSKVTFHFRTIKCDDEGTVIDDSKKVGVPMEIIIGNMFKLEVWEMLLASMRIGEVAEFWCDVTHTGLYPLVSKSLRRIAEGKDPTDWHIHTCGLANMFAYHTLGYDDLDELQKDPQPLIFVIELLKVELPSMYKRETWALSNDEKLKAVPVLHGEGNRLFKLGRYEEATNKYREAVICLKNIQTKEKPWEVPWMKLEKMINTLVLNYCQCLLRMEEYYEVLEHTTDIIQHHPGVVKAYYIRGKANAEVWNEAEAKKDFEKVVDLDPSMSRQVKKELQILQNRMQDKEEEEKMKYKNIFSKDIGDCQKPKTTTPIHFSFPKSSYMPMPPSLTPHWLVSSLTEAATDWICACTCSTDPLFCAGATELAYVKCVATRNLWILRYEVA
;
A
#
# COMPACT_ATOMS: atom_id res chain seq x y z
N MET A 1 55.43 1.30 8.70
CA MET A 1 54.62 0.75 9.81
C MET A 1 53.22 1.31 9.57
N GLU A 2 52.33 0.53 8.97
CA GLU A 2 50.99 1.03 8.65
C GLU A 2 50.21 1.19 9.96
N GLU A 3 49.84 2.43 10.27
CA GLU A 3 49.21 2.80 11.54
C GLU A 3 47.71 2.48 11.47
N PHE A 4 47.36 1.24 11.80
CA PHE A 4 45.96 0.81 11.89
C PHE A 4 45.33 1.36 13.16
N VAL A 5 44.25 2.13 13.01
CA VAL A 5 43.42 2.56 14.13
C VAL A 5 42.47 1.40 14.47
N ARG A 6 42.59 0.86 15.69
CA ARG A 6 41.61 -0.10 16.21
C ARG A 6 40.36 0.65 16.62
N LEU A 7 39.23 0.33 15.98
CA LEU A 7 37.92 0.76 16.45
C LEU A 7 37.51 -0.13 17.64
N ASN A 8 36.60 0.34 18.49
CA ASN A 8 36.05 -0.44 19.63
C ASN A 8 35.12 -1.60 19.19
N THR A 9 35.31 -2.12 17.98
CA THR A 9 34.51 -3.16 17.36
C THR A 9 35.44 -4.31 16.96
N GLU A 10 35.15 -5.50 17.47
CA GLU A 10 35.89 -6.71 17.11
C GLU A 10 35.75 -7.00 15.61
N GLY A 11 36.84 -7.43 14.96
CA GLY A 11 36.84 -7.76 13.54
C GLY A 11 36.86 -6.57 12.57
N VAL A 12 37.09 -5.34 13.04
CA VAL A 12 37.18 -4.15 12.16
C VAL A 12 38.52 -3.43 12.34
N ARG A 13 39.22 -3.15 11.23
CA ARG A 13 40.46 -2.35 11.21
C ARG A 13 40.31 -1.15 10.30
N LYS A 14 40.71 0.04 10.79
CA LYS A 14 40.63 1.30 10.04
C LYS A 14 42.02 1.79 9.63
N LYS A 15 42.15 2.24 8.39
CA LYS A 15 43.32 2.94 7.84
C LYS A 15 42.86 4.22 7.18
N ILE A 16 43.41 5.36 7.57
CA ILE A 16 42.98 6.66 7.05
C ILE A 16 43.89 7.06 5.88
N TYR A 17 43.30 7.34 4.72
CA TYR A 17 44.00 7.88 3.55
C TYR A 17 43.98 9.41 3.52
N HIS A 18 42.85 10.01 3.90
CA HIS A 18 42.70 11.46 4.02
C HIS A 18 41.95 11.77 5.30
N GLY A 19 42.52 12.60 6.19
CA GLY A 19 41.99 12.82 7.55
C GLY A 19 40.69 13.65 7.65
N GLY A 20 40.23 14.24 6.55
CA GLY A 20 39.06 15.10 6.54
C GLY A 20 39.26 16.43 7.28
N THR A 21 38.17 17.09 7.63
CA THR A 21 38.13 18.44 8.22
C THR A 21 37.19 18.50 9.41
N GLY A 22 37.45 19.44 10.32
CA GLY A 22 36.63 19.66 11.52
C GLY A 22 36.67 18.49 12.50
N ASP A 23 35.84 18.55 13.54
CA ASP A 23 35.66 17.46 14.49
C ASP A 23 34.74 16.36 13.94
N ILE A 24 34.80 15.17 14.54
CA ILE A 24 33.88 14.08 14.20
C ILE A 24 32.43 14.57 14.44
N PRO A 25 31.54 14.52 13.42
CA PRO A 25 30.16 14.97 13.56
C PRO A 25 29.39 14.22 14.66
N LYS A 26 28.33 14.84 15.16
CA LYS A 26 27.38 14.15 16.04
C LYS A 26 26.41 13.32 15.18
N PHE A 27 26.51 12.00 15.27
CA PHE A 27 25.62 11.06 14.60
C PHE A 27 24.42 10.74 15.50
N LEU A 28 23.43 11.64 15.52
CA LEU A 28 22.17 11.38 16.23
C LEU A 28 21.30 10.41 15.44
N THR A 29 20.46 9.61 16.11
CA THR A 29 19.43 8.81 15.46
C THR A 29 18.61 9.70 14.52
N GLY A 30 18.52 9.29 13.26
CA GLY A 30 17.89 10.05 12.22
C GLY A 30 18.76 11.05 11.47
N SER A 31 20.07 11.07 11.70
CA SER A 31 20.97 11.90 10.89
C SER A 31 21.11 11.28 9.51
N LYS A 32 21.03 12.11 8.47
CA LYS A 32 21.30 11.70 7.09
C LYS A 32 22.80 11.82 6.82
N VAL A 33 23.39 10.74 6.34
CA VAL A 33 24.82 10.64 6.05
C VAL A 33 24.99 10.34 4.57
N THR A 34 25.69 11.22 3.85
CA THR A 34 25.98 11.10 2.43
C THR A 34 27.46 10.80 2.24
N PHE A 35 27.79 9.75 1.49
CA PHE A 35 29.16 9.26 1.34
C PHE A 35 29.36 8.52 0.00
N HIS A 36 30.60 8.48 -0.47
CA HIS A 36 31.01 7.52 -1.49
C HIS A 36 31.60 6.28 -0.84
N PHE A 37 31.43 5.12 -1.48
CA PHE A 37 32.03 3.88 -1.03
C PHE A 37 32.55 3.08 -2.22
N ARG A 38 33.56 2.26 -1.95
CA ARG A 38 34.06 1.22 -2.83
C ARG A 38 34.27 -0.05 -2.01
N THR A 39 33.67 -1.15 -2.45
CA THR A 39 33.79 -2.45 -1.79
C THR A 39 34.71 -3.36 -2.59
N ILE A 40 35.65 -3.99 -1.90
CA ILE A 40 36.73 -4.77 -2.48
C ILE A 40 36.83 -6.12 -1.77
N LYS A 41 37.04 -7.21 -2.51
CA LYS A 41 37.37 -8.53 -1.97
C LYS A 41 38.77 -8.51 -1.35
N CYS A 42 39.01 -9.39 -0.37
CA CYS A 42 40.34 -9.58 0.21
C CYS A 42 41.16 -10.64 -0.56
N ASP A 43 41.03 -10.68 -1.88
CA ASP A 43 41.82 -11.52 -2.77
C ASP A 43 43.13 -10.83 -3.19
N ASP A 44 44.04 -11.59 -3.79
CA ASP A 44 45.35 -11.08 -4.22
C ASP A 44 45.23 -9.96 -5.27
N GLU A 45 44.13 -9.93 -6.02
CA GLU A 45 43.86 -8.96 -7.08
C GLU A 45 43.15 -7.69 -6.59
N GLY A 46 42.56 -7.71 -5.39
CA GLY A 46 41.74 -6.61 -4.88
C GLY A 46 40.53 -6.37 -5.76
N THR A 47 39.76 -7.43 -6.04
CA THR A 47 38.60 -7.37 -6.95
C THR A 47 37.53 -6.41 -6.41
N VAL A 48 37.16 -5.43 -7.23
CA VAL A 48 36.11 -4.45 -6.88
C VAL A 48 34.74 -5.04 -7.13
N ILE A 49 33.90 -5.06 -6.09
CA ILE A 49 32.51 -5.53 -6.19
C ILE A 49 31.58 -4.37 -6.55
N ASP A 50 31.69 -3.25 -5.84
CA ASP A 50 30.83 -2.07 -6.04
C ASP A 50 31.65 -0.78 -5.86
N ASP A 51 31.30 0.26 -6.61
CA ASP A 51 31.96 1.57 -6.56
C ASP A 51 30.94 2.67 -6.88
N SER A 52 30.54 3.43 -5.87
CA SER A 52 29.53 4.47 -6.05
C SER A 52 30.03 5.68 -6.84
N LYS A 53 31.36 5.89 -6.95
CA LYS A 53 31.91 6.94 -7.83
C LYS A 53 31.78 6.56 -9.31
N LYS A 54 31.88 5.27 -9.64
CA LYS A 54 31.63 4.78 -11.02
C LYS A 54 30.16 4.89 -11.40
N VAL A 55 29.26 4.66 -10.45
CA VAL A 55 27.81 4.87 -10.63
C VAL A 55 27.49 6.38 -10.76
N GLY A 56 28.28 7.25 -10.15
CA GLY A 56 28.12 8.70 -10.22
C GLY A 56 27.14 9.28 -9.20
N VAL A 57 26.60 8.46 -8.31
CA VAL A 57 25.63 8.87 -7.28
C VAL A 57 26.18 8.48 -5.89
N PRO A 58 26.31 9.42 -4.94
CA PRO A 58 26.71 9.09 -3.58
C PRO A 58 25.61 8.31 -2.87
N MET A 59 26.01 7.48 -1.91
CA MET A 59 25.08 6.73 -1.07
C MET A 59 24.56 7.62 0.06
N GLU A 60 23.30 7.44 0.42
CA GLU A 60 22.68 8.09 1.57
C GLU A 60 22.13 7.04 2.55
N ILE A 61 22.48 7.17 3.83
CA ILE A 61 21.88 6.36 4.89
C ILE A 61 21.33 7.25 6.01
N ILE A 62 20.33 6.73 6.72
CA ILE A 62 19.78 7.37 7.91
C ILE A 62 20.21 6.57 9.14
N ILE A 63 21.00 7.20 10.03
CA ILE A 63 21.53 6.55 11.23
C ILE A 63 20.40 6.09 12.15
N GLY A 64 20.50 4.86 12.68
CA GLY A 64 19.54 4.30 13.63
C GLY A 64 18.22 3.83 13.00
N ASN A 65 18.11 3.76 11.67
CA ASN A 65 16.99 3.11 10.99
C ASN A 65 17.24 1.62 10.70
N MET A 66 18.20 1.00 11.41
CA MET A 66 18.64 -0.40 11.24
C MET A 66 18.92 -0.72 9.77
N PHE A 67 19.89 -0.01 9.17
CA PHE A 67 20.35 -0.36 7.83
C PHE A 67 20.80 -1.84 7.80
N LYS A 68 20.49 -2.57 6.72
CA LYS A 68 20.72 -4.03 6.61
C LYS A 68 22.19 -4.45 6.85
N LEU A 69 23.12 -3.50 6.78
CA LEU A 69 24.54 -3.70 7.08
C LEU A 69 24.95 -2.78 8.24
N GLU A 70 24.72 -3.24 9.47
CA GLU A 70 24.89 -2.45 10.70
C GLU A 70 26.32 -1.92 10.87
N VAL A 71 27.32 -2.66 10.39
CA VAL A 71 28.73 -2.26 10.49
C VAL A 71 28.98 -0.89 9.86
N TRP A 72 28.29 -0.53 8.78
CA TRP A 72 28.47 0.75 8.10
C TRP A 72 28.12 1.96 8.97
N GLU A 73 27.09 1.87 9.82
CA GLU A 73 26.76 2.95 10.75
C GLU A 73 27.94 3.20 11.72
N MET A 74 28.60 2.12 12.18
CA MET A 74 29.79 2.22 13.03
C MET A 74 31.00 2.79 12.27
N LEU A 75 31.24 2.37 11.03
CA LEU A 75 32.35 2.87 10.21
C LEU A 75 32.21 4.39 10.02
N LEU A 76 31.03 4.83 9.57
CA LEU A 76 30.72 6.24 9.30
C LEU A 76 30.78 7.09 10.56
N ALA A 77 30.31 6.59 11.70
CA ALA A 77 30.37 7.30 12.98
C ALA A 77 31.81 7.57 13.46
N SER A 78 32.80 6.84 12.93
CA SER A 78 34.22 7.05 13.23
C SER A 78 34.90 8.12 12.38
N MET A 79 34.23 8.66 11.37
CA MET A 79 34.83 9.49 10.32
C MET A 79 34.56 11.00 10.50
N ARG A 80 35.50 11.82 10.03
CA ARG A 80 35.34 13.28 9.85
C ARG A 80 34.78 13.61 8.46
N ILE A 81 34.19 14.79 8.31
CA ILE A 81 33.68 15.25 7.00
C ILE A 81 34.86 15.46 6.05
N GLY A 82 34.78 14.89 4.85
CA GLY A 82 35.86 14.84 3.86
C GLY A 82 36.92 13.79 4.16
N GLU A 83 36.74 12.93 5.18
CA GLU A 83 37.68 11.85 5.46
C GLU A 83 37.53 10.74 4.40
N VAL A 84 38.67 10.22 3.94
CA VAL A 84 38.74 8.99 3.14
C VAL A 84 39.45 7.94 3.97
N ALA A 85 38.75 6.85 4.28
CA ALA A 85 39.28 5.78 5.10
C ALA A 85 38.94 4.42 4.51
N GLU A 86 39.87 3.49 4.67
CA GLU A 86 39.74 2.09 4.38
C GLU A 86 39.40 1.32 5.67
N PHE A 87 38.42 0.44 5.56
CA PHE A 87 37.97 -0.40 6.64
C PHE A 87 38.03 -1.85 6.19
N TRP A 88 38.91 -2.63 6.80
CA TRP A 88 38.88 -4.07 6.69
C TRP A 88 37.85 -4.61 7.70
N CYS A 89 36.89 -5.37 7.20
CA CYS A 89 35.82 -5.96 8.00
C CYS A 89 35.83 -7.49 7.86
N ASP A 90 35.85 -8.16 9.00
CA ASP A 90 35.78 -9.62 9.09
C ASP A 90 34.43 -10.19 8.59
N VAL A 91 34.41 -11.49 8.28
CA VAL A 91 33.23 -12.23 7.76
C VAL A 91 31.99 -12.05 8.63
N THR A 92 32.20 -11.91 9.94
CA THR A 92 31.16 -11.65 10.95
C THR A 92 30.29 -10.43 10.62
N HIS A 93 30.85 -9.43 9.92
CA HIS A 93 30.16 -8.20 9.55
C HIS A 93 29.73 -8.15 8.07
N THR A 94 30.28 -9.00 7.20
CA THR A 94 30.10 -8.90 5.74
C THR A 94 29.11 -9.90 5.17
N GLY A 95 28.61 -10.86 5.97
CA GLY A 95 27.72 -11.93 5.48
C GLY A 95 26.42 -11.46 4.80
N LEU A 96 25.91 -10.26 5.16
CA LEU A 96 24.72 -9.67 4.51
C LEU A 96 25.05 -8.78 3.30
N TYR A 97 26.33 -8.56 3.01
CA TYR A 97 26.76 -7.67 1.93
C TYR A 97 26.20 -8.05 0.55
N PRO A 98 26.16 -9.34 0.13
CA PRO A 98 25.58 -9.70 -1.17
C PRO A 98 24.15 -9.20 -1.39
N LEU A 99 23.30 -9.29 -0.36
CA LEU A 99 21.92 -8.82 -0.40
C LEU A 99 21.83 -7.30 -0.48
N VAL A 100 22.73 -6.61 0.22
CA VAL A 100 22.83 -5.15 0.19
C VAL A 100 23.34 -4.68 -1.17
N SER A 101 24.39 -5.29 -1.71
CA SER A 101 24.95 -5.01 -3.03
C SER A 101 23.90 -5.16 -4.15
N LYS A 102 23.11 -6.25 -4.14
CA LYS A 102 21.98 -6.40 -5.07
C LYS A 102 21.00 -5.23 -5.01
N SER A 103 20.66 -4.78 -3.79
CA SER A 103 19.78 -3.63 -3.58
C SER A 103 20.40 -2.34 -4.12
N LEU A 104 21.70 -2.13 -3.88
CA LEU A 104 22.47 -0.97 -4.35
C LEU A 104 22.54 -0.91 -5.89
N ARG A 105 22.79 -2.04 -6.56
CA ARG A 105 22.82 -2.13 -8.02
C ARG A 105 21.46 -1.79 -8.65
N ARG A 106 20.36 -2.26 -8.06
CA ARG A 106 19.01 -1.91 -8.52
C ARG A 106 18.71 -0.42 -8.36
N ILE A 107 19.10 0.18 -7.24
CA ILE A 107 18.96 1.63 -7.01
C ILE A 107 19.75 2.41 -8.06
N ALA A 108 20.96 1.97 -8.39
CA ALA A 108 21.78 2.57 -9.46
C ALA A 108 21.10 2.50 -10.84
N GLU A 109 20.31 1.45 -11.10
CA GLU A 109 19.49 1.31 -12.31
C GLU A 109 18.15 2.10 -12.25
N GLY A 110 17.87 2.80 -11.15
CA GLY A 110 16.60 3.53 -10.95
C GLY A 110 15.40 2.61 -10.67
N LYS A 111 15.63 1.35 -10.29
CA LYS A 111 14.59 0.38 -9.93
C LYS A 111 14.36 0.36 -8.42
N ASP A 112 13.14 -0.01 -8.02
CA ASP A 112 12.82 -0.24 -6.61
C ASP A 112 13.75 -1.32 -6.00
N PRO A 113 14.40 -1.07 -4.85
CA PRO A 113 15.32 -2.00 -4.18
C PRO A 113 14.64 -3.22 -3.56
N THR A 114 13.34 -3.15 -3.28
CA THR A 114 12.53 -4.17 -2.60
C THR A 114 11.65 -4.99 -3.52
N ASP A 115 11.44 -4.57 -4.76
CA ASP A 115 10.60 -5.23 -5.78
C ASP A 115 11.05 -6.67 -6.16
N TRP A 116 12.23 -7.13 -5.73
CA TRP A 116 12.60 -8.56 -5.83
C TRP A 116 11.99 -9.44 -4.72
N HIS A 117 11.43 -8.87 -3.64
CA HIS A 117 10.72 -9.63 -2.60
C HIS A 117 9.34 -10.04 -3.14
N ILE A 118 9.34 -10.93 -4.12
CA ILE A 118 8.11 -11.57 -4.56
C ILE A 118 7.72 -12.53 -3.42
N HIS A 119 6.62 -12.22 -2.74
CA HIS A 119 6.02 -13.10 -1.73
C HIS A 119 5.43 -14.34 -2.42
N THR A 120 6.29 -15.25 -2.88
CA THR A 120 5.87 -16.57 -3.34
C THR A 120 5.81 -17.54 -2.17
N CYS A 121 4.61 -18.04 -1.89
CA CYS A 121 4.34 -19.04 -0.88
C CYS A 121 5.08 -20.38 -1.14
N GLY A 122 5.74 -20.90 -0.11
CA GLY A 122 5.97 -22.33 0.19
C GLY A 122 6.93 -23.13 -0.69
N LEU A 123 6.77 -23.14 -2.01
CA LEU A 123 7.46 -24.10 -2.91
C LEU A 123 8.30 -23.46 -4.01
N ALA A 124 7.90 -22.30 -4.55
CA ALA A 124 8.76 -21.54 -5.49
C ALA A 124 9.99 -20.94 -4.78
N ASN A 125 9.90 -20.75 -3.47
CA ASN A 125 10.96 -20.18 -2.64
C ASN A 125 12.21 -21.10 -2.59
N MET A 126 12.06 -22.43 -2.65
CA MET A 126 13.20 -23.36 -2.60
C MET A 126 14.15 -23.27 -3.81
N PHE A 127 13.67 -22.82 -4.98
CA PHE A 127 14.50 -22.73 -6.20
C PHE A 127 15.08 -21.33 -6.45
N ALA A 128 14.55 -20.29 -5.81
CA ALA A 128 14.98 -18.90 -6.00
C ALA A 128 16.16 -18.47 -5.10
N TYR A 129 16.56 -19.27 -4.12
CA TYR A 129 17.61 -18.90 -3.16
C TYR A 129 19.05 -19.16 -3.61
N HIS A 130 19.27 -19.79 -4.77
CA HIS A 130 20.63 -20.11 -5.20
C HIS A 130 21.30 -19.01 -6.02
N THR A 131 20.56 -17.99 -6.45
CA THR A 131 21.11 -16.89 -7.23
C THR A 131 20.44 -15.55 -6.95
N LEU A 132 21.25 -14.54 -6.69
CA LEU A 132 20.95 -13.12 -6.65
C LEU A 132 20.83 -12.53 -8.06
N GLY A 133 21.17 -13.28 -9.10
CA GLY A 133 21.22 -12.85 -10.50
C GLY A 133 22.55 -12.19 -10.89
N TYR A 134 23.57 -12.33 -10.04
CA TYR A 134 24.91 -11.77 -10.23
C TYR A 134 25.94 -12.80 -9.77
N ASP A 135 26.72 -13.35 -10.71
CA ASP A 135 27.66 -14.44 -10.44
C ASP A 135 28.65 -14.10 -9.31
N ASP A 136 29.10 -12.84 -9.26
CA ASP A 136 30.04 -12.34 -8.25
C ASP A 136 29.42 -12.25 -6.84
N LEU A 137 28.13 -11.92 -6.75
CA LEU A 137 27.40 -11.89 -5.47
C LEU A 137 26.98 -13.29 -5.03
N ASP A 138 26.68 -14.18 -5.98
CA ASP A 138 26.35 -15.58 -5.71
C ASP A 138 27.54 -16.35 -5.16
N GLU A 139 28.72 -16.11 -5.72
CA GLU A 139 29.99 -16.60 -5.19
C GLU A 139 30.20 -16.08 -3.76
N LEU A 140 30.02 -14.77 -3.53
CA LEU A 140 30.21 -14.15 -2.23
C LEU A 140 29.19 -14.64 -1.18
N GLN A 141 27.98 -14.98 -1.60
CA GLN A 141 26.96 -15.58 -0.72
C GLN A 141 27.27 -17.04 -0.40
N LYS A 142 27.84 -17.78 -1.37
CA LYS A 142 28.24 -19.18 -1.18
C LYS A 142 29.47 -19.32 -0.29
N ASP A 143 30.44 -18.41 -0.44
CA ASP A 143 31.68 -18.37 0.34
C ASP A 143 31.88 -16.98 0.98
N PRO A 144 31.25 -16.75 2.16
CA PRO A 144 31.40 -15.49 2.87
C PRO A 144 32.85 -15.23 3.27
N GLN A 145 33.37 -14.06 2.88
CA GLN A 145 34.76 -13.67 3.09
C GLN A 145 34.86 -12.25 3.68
N PRO A 146 35.99 -11.88 4.30
CA PRO A 146 36.19 -10.50 4.75
C PRO A 146 36.22 -9.54 3.55
N LEU A 147 35.74 -8.32 3.76
CA LEU A 147 35.67 -7.28 2.74
C LEU A 147 36.39 -6.03 3.18
N ILE A 148 36.88 -5.28 2.21
CA ILE A 148 37.45 -3.95 2.41
C ILE A 148 36.44 -2.91 1.91
N PHE A 149 36.06 -1.99 2.78
CA PHE A 149 35.24 -0.83 2.44
C PHE A 149 36.12 0.42 2.44
N VAL A 150 36.30 1.04 1.28
CA VAL A 150 36.90 2.38 1.18
C VAL A 150 35.77 3.39 1.12
N ILE A 151 35.67 4.23 2.15
CA ILE A 151 34.58 5.19 2.30
C ILE A 151 35.14 6.62 2.26
N GLU A 152 34.43 7.50 1.57
CA GLU A 152 34.64 8.95 1.61
C GLU A 152 33.38 9.60 2.18
N LEU A 153 33.50 10.17 3.38
CA LEU A 153 32.37 10.84 4.04
C LEU A 153 32.20 12.25 3.48
N LEU A 154 31.08 12.53 2.80
CA LEU A 154 30.86 13.83 2.16
C LEU A 154 30.10 14.81 3.07
N LYS A 155 29.00 14.35 3.68
CA LYS A 155 28.08 15.22 4.41
C LYS A 155 27.36 14.48 5.53
N VAL A 156 27.13 15.17 6.64
CA VAL A 156 26.26 14.71 7.73
C VAL A 156 25.24 15.80 8.03
N GLU A 157 23.97 15.47 7.94
CA GLU A 157 22.85 16.37 8.19
C GLU A 157 22.07 15.89 9.42
N LEU A 158 21.98 16.76 10.42
CA LEU A 158 21.20 16.46 11.63
C LEU A 158 19.70 16.35 11.30
N PRO A 159 18.92 15.58 12.09
CA PRO A 159 17.49 15.40 11.86
C PRO A 159 16.67 16.69 11.72
N SER A 160 17.13 17.79 12.33
CA SER A 160 16.48 19.10 12.30
C SER A 160 16.79 19.93 11.05
N MET A 161 17.78 19.53 10.24
CA MET A 161 18.31 20.31 9.12
C MET A 161 17.66 19.96 7.77
N TYR A 162 16.91 18.87 7.70
CA TYR A 162 16.23 18.42 6.49
C TYR A 162 14.82 17.91 6.80
N LYS A 163 13.90 18.02 5.82
CA LYS A 163 12.60 17.35 5.92
C LYS A 163 12.83 15.86 5.82
N ARG A 164 12.73 15.15 6.96
CA ARG A 164 12.79 13.70 7.01
C ARG A 164 11.54 13.11 6.37
N GLU A 165 11.75 12.24 5.40
CA GLU A 165 10.67 11.44 4.85
C GLU A 165 10.14 10.48 5.91
N THR A 166 8.83 10.26 5.88
CA THR A 166 8.07 9.61 6.96
C THR A 166 8.54 8.18 7.24
N TRP A 167 9.15 7.50 6.26
CA TRP A 167 9.73 6.16 6.41
C TRP A 167 10.96 6.14 7.33
N ALA A 168 11.74 7.21 7.35
CA ALA A 168 13.02 7.32 8.05
C ALA A 168 12.90 7.58 9.57
N LEU A 169 11.69 7.76 10.09
CA LEU A 169 11.42 8.04 11.51
C LEU A 169 11.37 6.74 12.33
N SER A 170 11.88 6.78 13.57
CA SER A 170 11.72 5.67 14.53
C SER A 170 10.25 5.47 14.92
N ASN A 171 9.90 4.31 15.47
CA ASN A 171 8.50 4.03 15.87
C ASN A 171 7.97 5.06 16.89
N ASP A 172 8.80 5.47 17.85
CA ASP A 172 8.42 6.43 18.90
C ASP A 172 8.24 7.85 18.34
N GLU A 173 9.10 8.25 17.41
CA GLU A 173 8.97 9.52 16.68
C GLU A 173 7.72 9.53 15.77
N LYS A 174 7.43 8.41 15.08
CA LYS A 174 6.21 8.25 14.28
C LYS A 174 4.95 8.45 15.13
N LEU A 175 4.90 7.85 16.33
CA LEU A 175 3.76 8.04 17.24
C LEU A 175 3.60 9.48 17.71
N LYS A 176 4.70 10.20 17.96
CA LYS A 176 4.66 11.63 18.34
C LYS A 176 4.27 12.54 17.18
N ALA A 177 4.62 12.17 15.95
CA ALA A 177 4.27 12.93 14.74
C ALA A 177 2.78 12.82 14.38
N VAL A 178 2.14 11.68 14.64
CA VAL A 178 0.74 11.41 14.25
C VAL A 178 -0.26 12.46 14.78
N PRO A 179 -0.27 12.84 16.07
CA PRO A 179 -1.15 13.91 16.57
C PRO A 179 -0.91 15.27 15.88
N VAL A 180 0.34 15.59 15.53
CA VAL A 180 0.69 16.84 14.84
C VAL A 180 0.14 16.84 13.41
N LEU A 181 0.35 15.75 12.67
CA LEU A 181 -0.18 15.55 11.32
C LEU A 181 -1.71 15.56 11.32
N HIS A 182 -2.34 14.91 12.30
CA HIS A 182 -3.80 14.94 12.47
C HIS A 182 -4.32 16.36 12.73
N GLY A 183 -3.66 17.11 13.62
CA GLY A 183 -4.00 18.50 13.91
C GLY A 183 -3.86 19.41 12.69
N GLU A 184 -2.79 19.23 11.91
CA GLU A 184 -2.58 19.99 10.68
C GLU A 184 -3.60 19.64 9.60
N GLY A 185 -3.92 18.35 9.40
CA GLY A 185 -5.00 17.92 8.51
C GLY A 185 -6.33 18.53 8.90
N ASN A 186 -6.66 18.57 10.20
CA ASN A 186 -7.90 19.19 10.70
C ASN A 186 -7.93 20.71 10.44
N ARG A 187 -6.77 21.37 10.54
CA ARG A 187 -6.63 22.80 10.21
C ARG A 187 -6.84 23.06 8.72
N LEU A 188 -6.19 22.28 7.86
CA LEU A 188 -6.31 22.39 6.40
C LEU A 188 -7.74 22.10 5.91
N PHE A 189 -8.40 21.09 6.50
CA PHE A 189 -9.79 20.78 6.23
C PHE A 189 -10.71 21.97 6.53
N LYS A 190 -10.52 22.64 7.68
CA LYS A 190 -11.28 23.85 8.03
C LYS A 190 -11.03 25.03 7.08
N LEU A 191 -9.85 25.09 6.48
CA LEU A 191 -9.49 26.10 5.47
C LEU A 191 -9.99 25.75 4.06
N GLY A 192 -10.66 24.61 3.87
CA GLY A 192 -11.14 24.15 2.56
C GLY A 192 -10.05 23.60 1.64
N ARG A 193 -8.81 23.44 2.12
CA ARG A 193 -7.69 22.86 1.36
C ARG A 193 -7.73 21.34 1.50
N TYR A 194 -8.68 20.70 0.83
CA TYR A 194 -8.99 19.28 1.03
C TYR A 194 -7.87 18.36 0.53
N GLU A 195 -7.24 18.65 -0.61
CA GLU A 195 -6.14 17.86 -1.18
C GLU A 195 -4.88 17.84 -0.28
N GLU A 196 -4.57 18.98 0.34
CA GLU A 196 -3.46 19.01 1.29
C GLU A 196 -3.82 18.31 2.61
N ALA A 197 -5.08 18.43 3.04
CA ALA A 197 -5.56 17.70 4.21
C ALA A 197 -5.52 16.19 3.99
N THR A 198 -5.91 15.69 2.81
CA THR A 198 -5.85 14.27 2.47
C THR A 198 -4.41 13.75 2.52
N ASN A 199 -3.45 14.50 1.97
CA ASN A 199 -2.04 14.14 2.04
C ASN A 199 -1.54 14.02 3.49
N LYS A 200 -1.93 14.96 4.37
CA LYS A 200 -1.56 14.89 5.80
C LYS A 200 -2.19 13.70 6.52
N TYR A 201 -3.44 13.36 6.24
CA TYR A 201 -4.07 12.18 6.83
C TYR A 201 -3.45 10.88 6.30
N ARG A 202 -3.15 10.80 4.99
CA ARG A 202 -2.48 9.65 4.37
C ARG A 202 -1.11 9.40 5.00
N GLU A 203 -0.31 10.45 5.16
CA GLU A 203 0.99 10.39 5.84
C GLU A 203 0.87 9.83 7.26
N ALA A 204 -0.11 10.31 8.04
CA ALA A 204 -0.35 9.83 9.39
C ALA A 204 -0.84 8.37 9.44
N VAL A 205 -1.65 7.93 8.47
CA VAL A 205 -2.09 6.53 8.37
C VAL A 205 -0.91 5.60 8.05
N ILE A 206 -0.02 6.00 7.14
CA ILE A 206 1.18 5.23 6.79
C ILE A 206 2.09 5.06 8.01
N CYS A 207 2.32 6.12 8.80
CA CYS A 207 3.04 6.05 10.07
C CYS A 207 2.50 4.95 10.99
N LEU A 208 1.18 4.95 11.21
CA LEU A 208 0.54 4.01 12.12
C LEU A 208 0.51 2.59 11.59
N LYS A 209 0.23 2.39 10.30
CA LYS A 209 0.25 1.06 9.67
C LYS A 209 1.63 0.43 9.74
N ASN A 210 2.70 1.21 9.53
CA ASN A 210 4.08 0.74 9.65
C ASN A 210 4.47 0.31 11.07
N ILE A 211 3.82 0.87 12.10
CA ILE A 211 3.99 0.41 13.47
C ILE A 211 3.13 -0.83 13.71
N GLN A 212 1.89 -0.82 13.22
CA GLN A 212 0.92 -1.89 13.37
C GLN A 212 1.42 -3.24 12.81
N THR A 213 2.24 -3.24 11.76
CA THR A 213 2.83 -4.47 11.18
C THR A 213 3.81 -5.19 12.11
N LYS A 214 4.40 -4.47 13.08
CA LYS A 214 5.32 -5.03 14.08
C LYS A 214 4.60 -5.56 15.32
N GLU A 215 3.32 -5.20 15.48
CA GLU A 215 2.49 -5.57 16.63
C GLU A 215 1.67 -6.83 16.33
N LYS A 216 1.43 -7.65 17.36
CA LYS A 216 0.59 -8.83 17.22
C LYS A 216 -0.88 -8.42 17.02
N PRO A 217 -1.59 -9.01 16.04
CA PRO A 217 -3.01 -8.72 15.82
C PRO A 217 -3.85 -8.94 17.08
N TRP A 218 -4.86 -8.10 17.29
CA TRP A 218 -5.86 -8.19 18.38
C TRP A 218 -5.34 -7.94 19.79
N GLU A 219 -4.06 -7.63 19.98
CA GLU A 219 -3.56 -7.18 21.28
C GLU A 219 -3.98 -5.73 21.56
N VAL A 220 -3.99 -5.35 22.85
CA VAL A 220 -4.40 -4.01 23.28
C VAL A 220 -3.63 -2.88 22.57
N PRO A 221 -2.29 -2.95 22.37
CA PRO A 221 -1.56 -1.95 21.59
C PRO A 221 -2.03 -1.88 20.12
N TRP A 222 -2.26 -3.03 19.50
CA TRP A 222 -2.73 -3.13 18.12
C TRP A 222 -4.13 -2.52 17.94
N MET A 223 -5.06 -2.82 18.84
CA MET A 223 -6.42 -2.25 18.83
C MET A 223 -6.40 -0.72 19.02
N LYS A 224 -5.46 -0.20 19.83
CA LYS A 224 -5.27 1.26 19.99
C LYS A 224 -4.79 1.89 18.68
N LEU A 225 -3.80 1.30 18.02
CA LEU A 225 -3.31 1.76 16.72
C LEU A 225 -4.41 1.70 15.66
N GLU A 226 -5.17 0.61 15.62
CA GLU A 226 -6.25 0.44 14.66
C GLU A 226 -7.36 1.49 14.85
N LYS A 227 -7.75 1.76 16.10
CA LYS A 227 -8.70 2.84 16.40
C LYS A 227 -8.20 4.21 15.92
N MET A 228 -6.91 4.50 16.09
CA MET A 228 -6.31 5.73 15.59
C MET A 228 -6.30 5.78 14.05
N ILE A 229 -5.92 4.67 13.39
CA ILE A 229 -5.95 4.53 11.93
C ILE A 229 -7.36 4.80 11.42
N ASN A 230 -8.39 4.12 11.96
CA ASN A 230 -9.77 4.30 11.53
C ASN A 230 -10.26 5.74 11.71
N THR A 231 -9.83 6.41 12.79
CA THR A 231 -10.16 7.83 13.01
C THR A 231 -9.58 8.72 11.91
N LEU A 232 -8.33 8.48 11.52
CA LEU A 232 -7.66 9.21 10.44
C LEU A 232 -8.26 8.90 9.07
N VAL A 233 -8.54 7.63 8.78
CA VAL A 233 -9.18 7.21 7.53
C VAL A 233 -10.57 7.83 7.40
N LEU A 234 -11.37 7.90 8.47
CA LEU A 234 -12.67 8.57 8.41
C LEU A 234 -12.56 10.09 8.17
N ASN A 235 -11.50 10.73 8.66
CA ASN A 235 -11.22 12.14 8.34
C ASN A 235 -10.75 12.31 6.89
N TYR A 236 -9.96 11.37 6.38
CA TYR A 236 -9.57 11.29 4.97
C TYR A 236 -10.80 11.12 4.06
N CYS A 237 -11.67 10.15 4.34
CA CYS A 237 -12.93 9.96 3.62
C CYS A 237 -13.83 11.20 3.65
N GLN A 238 -13.83 11.94 4.76
CA GLN A 238 -14.58 13.20 4.85
C GLN A 238 -14.05 14.27 3.89
N CYS A 239 -12.74 14.28 3.60
CA CYS A 239 -12.14 15.14 2.59
C CYS A 239 -12.48 14.67 1.18
N LEU A 240 -12.38 13.37 0.91
CA LEU A 240 -12.76 12.77 -0.38
C LEU A 240 -14.22 13.07 -0.74
N LEU A 241 -15.14 12.99 0.23
CA LEU A 241 -16.54 13.41 0.05
C LEU A 241 -16.67 14.88 -0.41
N ARG A 242 -15.75 15.76 -0.02
CA ARG A 242 -15.75 17.17 -0.46
C ARG A 242 -15.11 17.37 -1.84
N MET A 243 -14.30 16.41 -2.27
CA MET A 243 -13.67 16.38 -3.59
C MET A 243 -14.46 15.53 -4.60
N GLU A 244 -15.63 15.01 -4.20
CA GLU A 244 -16.52 14.19 -5.02
C GLU A 244 -15.93 12.81 -5.42
N GLU A 245 -14.92 12.34 -4.69
CA GLU A 245 -14.28 11.02 -4.89
C GLU A 245 -15.03 9.93 -4.11
N TYR A 246 -16.23 9.58 -4.56
CA TYR A 246 -17.14 8.73 -3.79
C TYR A 246 -16.73 7.25 -3.71
N TYR A 247 -16.13 6.69 -4.76
CA TYR A 247 -15.81 5.26 -4.82
C TYR A 247 -14.75 4.85 -3.81
N GLU A 248 -13.70 5.66 -3.64
CA GLU A 248 -12.66 5.41 -2.63
C GLU A 248 -13.23 5.51 -1.21
N VAL A 249 -14.17 6.44 -0.97
CA VAL A 249 -14.90 6.54 0.30
C VAL A 249 -15.68 5.26 0.59
N LEU A 250 -16.38 4.70 -0.40
CA LEU A 250 -17.15 3.46 -0.26
C LEU A 250 -16.26 2.27 0.08
N GLU A 251 -15.08 2.15 -0.54
CA GLU A 251 -14.11 1.09 -0.25
C GLU A 251 -13.63 1.17 1.21
N HIS A 252 -13.08 2.32 1.62
CA HIS A 252 -12.55 2.49 2.97
C HIS A 252 -13.60 2.35 4.08
N THR A 253 -14.78 2.91 3.88
CA THR A 253 -15.84 2.83 4.89
C THR A 253 -16.40 1.41 5.00
N THR A 254 -16.47 0.66 3.89
CA THR A 254 -16.91 -0.73 3.90
C THR A 254 -15.92 -1.62 4.65
N ASP A 255 -14.63 -1.45 4.41
CA ASP A 255 -13.56 -2.17 5.14
C ASP A 255 -13.66 -1.91 6.66
N ILE A 256 -13.76 -0.63 7.06
CA ILE A 256 -13.91 -0.26 8.47
C ILE A 256 -15.16 -0.90 9.08
N ILE A 257 -16.29 -0.93 8.37
CA ILE A 257 -17.55 -1.49 8.87
C ILE A 257 -17.49 -3.01 8.99
N GLN A 258 -16.81 -3.70 8.07
CA GLN A 258 -16.64 -5.15 8.12
C GLN A 258 -15.88 -5.58 9.37
N HIS A 259 -14.84 -4.84 9.73
CA HIS A 259 -14.02 -5.13 10.91
C HIS A 259 -14.59 -4.52 12.21
N HIS A 260 -15.20 -3.34 12.11
CA HIS A 260 -15.67 -2.54 13.25
C HIS A 260 -17.11 -2.06 13.04
N PRO A 261 -18.11 -2.95 13.18
CA PRO A 261 -19.51 -2.65 12.86
C PRO A 261 -20.18 -1.67 13.84
N GLY A 262 -19.48 -1.23 14.90
CA GLY A 262 -19.97 -0.24 15.87
C GLY A 262 -19.58 1.21 15.55
N VAL A 263 -18.85 1.47 14.46
CA VAL A 263 -18.33 2.81 14.15
C VAL A 263 -19.38 3.64 13.41
N VAL A 264 -20.16 4.42 14.17
CA VAL A 264 -21.27 5.26 13.67
C VAL A 264 -20.86 6.18 12.52
N LYS A 265 -19.71 6.85 12.65
CA LYS A 265 -19.22 7.79 11.64
C LYS A 265 -18.93 7.12 10.30
N ALA A 266 -18.54 5.85 10.28
CA ALA A 266 -18.30 5.10 9.06
C ALA A 266 -19.60 4.89 8.26
N TYR A 267 -20.69 4.46 8.92
CA TYR A 267 -22.00 4.34 8.29
C TYR A 267 -22.52 5.68 7.80
N TYR A 268 -22.36 6.75 8.57
CA TYR A 268 -22.82 8.07 8.16
C TYR A 268 -22.09 8.57 6.90
N ILE A 269 -20.77 8.44 6.84
CA ILE A 269 -19.95 8.82 5.67
C ILE A 269 -20.30 7.94 4.46
N ARG A 270 -20.44 6.62 4.65
CA ARG A 270 -20.81 5.70 3.57
C ARG A 270 -22.20 5.98 3.02
N GLY A 271 -23.17 6.22 3.91
CA GLY A 271 -24.53 6.60 3.53
C GLY A 271 -24.57 7.87 2.70
N LYS A 272 -23.76 8.89 3.05
CA LYS A 272 -23.62 10.09 2.22
C LYS A 272 -23.00 9.80 0.86
N ALA A 273 -21.94 9.00 0.77
CA ALA A 273 -21.35 8.61 -0.51
C ALA A 273 -22.35 7.85 -1.39
N ASN A 274 -23.08 6.87 -0.81
CA ASN A 274 -24.14 6.12 -1.50
C ASN A 274 -25.27 7.03 -2.02
N ALA A 275 -25.61 8.09 -1.26
CA ALA A 275 -26.61 9.07 -1.69
C ALA A 275 -26.16 9.86 -2.94
N GLU A 276 -24.87 10.20 -3.03
CA GLU A 276 -24.31 10.93 -4.18
C GLU A 276 -24.14 10.04 -5.42
N VAL A 277 -23.88 8.73 -5.24
CA VAL A 277 -23.83 7.76 -6.35
C VAL A 277 -25.19 7.14 -6.72
N TRP A 278 -26.30 7.69 -6.20
CA TRP A 278 -27.67 7.25 -6.48
C TRP A 278 -28.02 5.82 -6.03
N ASN A 279 -27.28 5.27 -5.06
CA ASN A 279 -27.58 3.98 -4.43
C ASN A 279 -28.54 4.17 -3.26
N GLU A 280 -29.82 4.43 -3.55
CA GLU A 280 -30.81 4.82 -2.56
C GLU A 280 -31.04 3.77 -1.45
N ALA A 281 -31.20 2.50 -1.83
CA ALA A 281 -31.46 1.42 -0.88
C ALA A 281 -30.35 1.30 0.17
N GLU A 282 -29.11 1.36 -0.30
CA GLU A 282 -27.92 1.23 0.54
C GLU A 282 -27.67 2.49 1.38
N ALA A 283 -27.93 3.67 0.83
CA ALA A 283 -27.89 4.92 1.59
C ALA A 283 -28.90 4.90 2.76
N LYS A 284 -30.14 4.48 2.51
CA LYS A 284 -31.18 4.36 3.55
C LYS A 284 -30.77 3.39 4.65
N LYS A 285 -30.29 2.21 4.27
CA LYS A 285 -29.82 1.17 5.21
C LYS A 285 -28.69 1.68 6.10
N ASP A 286 -27.73 2.40 5.52
CA ASP A 286 -26.63 3.00 6.27
C ASP A 286 -27.13 4.08 7.24
N PHE A 287 -28.05 4.93 6.81
CA PHE A 287 -28.64 5.97 7.65
C PHE A 287 -29.50 5.42 8.79
N GLU A 288 -30.30 4.38 8.55
CA GLU A 288 -31.02 3.65 9.60
C GLU A 288 -30.05 3.10 10.64
N LYS A 289 -28.95 2.49 10.19
CA LYS A 289 -27.93 1.96 11.09
C LYS A 289 -27.24 3.03 11.94
N VAL A 290 -27.07 4.25 11.40
CA VAL A 290 -26.57 5.40 12.18
C VAL A 290 -27.52 5.75 13.32
N VAL A 291 -28.83 5.75 13.07
CA VAL A 291 -29.85 6.07 14.09
C VAL A 291 -29.92 4.98 15.15
N ASP A 292 -29.79 3.70 14.76
CA ASP A 292 -29.75 2.58 15.68
C ASP A 292 -28.56 2.65 16.65
N LEU A 293 -27.39 3.06 16.15
CA LEU A 293 -26.16 3.13 16.94
C LEU A 293 -26.03 4.44 17.74
N ASP A 294 -26.47 5.57 17.17
CA ASP A 294 -26.47 6.87 17.82
C ASP A 294 -27.79 7.63 17.56
N PRO A 295 -28.78 7.46 18.45
CA PRO A 295 -30.07 8.14 18.34
C PRO A 295 -29.97 9.67 18.33
N SER A 296 -28.87 10.27 18.80
CA SER A 296 -28.67 11.73 18.80
C SER A 296 -28.56 12.31 17.38
N MET A 297 -28.09 11.49 16.42
CA MET A 297 -27.96 11.85 15.01
C MET A 297 -29.28 11.79 14.22
N SER A 298 -30.38 11.34 14.84
CA SER A 298 -31.69 11.16 14.18
C SER A 298 -32.15 12.40 13.40
N ARG A 299 -31.92 13.61 13.93
CA ARG A 299 -32.35 14.85 13.28
C ARG A 299 -31.52 15.12 12.02
N GLN A 300 -30.20 14.94 12.07
CA GLN A 300 -29.33 15.10 10.91
C GLN A 300 -29.66 14.06 9.84
N VAL A 301 -29.81 12.79 10.24
CA VAL A 301 -30.13 11.69 9.32
C VAL A 301 -31.46 11.91 8.60
N LYS A 302 -32.53 12.31 9.32
CA LYS A 302 -33.82 12.63 8.69
C LYS A 302 -33.71 13.72 7.63
N LYS A 303 -32.85 14.72 7.85
CA LYS A 303 -32.62 15.79 6.86
C LYS A 303 -31.94 15.24 5.61
N GLU A 304 -30.91 14.41 5.76
CA GLU A 304 -30.21 13.79 4.62
C GLU A 304 -31.14 12.85 3.84
N LEU A 305 -31.96 12.05 4.54
CA LEU A 305 -32.97 11.20 3.91
C LEU A 305 -34.01 12.00 3.12
N GLN A 306 -34.46 13.14 3.65
CA GLN A 306 -35.38 14.03 2.92
C GLN A 306 -34.74 14.59 1.65
N ILE A 307 -33.46 14.98 1.71
CA ILE A 307 -32.73 15.48 0.54
C ILE A 307 -32.63 14.38 -0.53
N LEU A 308 -32.28 13.15 -0.12
CA LEU A 308 -32.21 12.01 -1.01
C LEU A 308 -33.58 11.73 -1.66
N GLN A 309 -34.66 11.71 -0.88
CA GLN A 309 -36.02 11.50 -1.39
C GLN A 309 -36.42 12.55 -2.43
N ASN A 310 -36.15 13.83 -2.17
CA ASN A 310 -36.47 14.91 -3.11
C ASN A 310 -35.68 14.73 -4.43
N ARG A 311 -34.38 14.43 -4.34
CA ARG A 311 -33.54 14.18 -5.54
C ARG A 311 -34.04 12.99 -6.37
N MET A 312 -34.55 11.95 -5.71
CA MET A 312 -35.13 10.78 -6.41
C MET A 312 -36.45 11.13 -7.10
N GLN A 313 -37.32 11.91 -6.45
CA GLN A 313 -38.57 12.38 -7.05
C GLN A 313 -38.32 13.26 -8.29
N ASP A 314 -37.38 14.20 -8.19
CA ASP A 314 -37.01 15.06 -9.32
C ASP A 314 -36.53 14.22 -10.52
N LYS A 315 -35.67 13.21 -10.27
CA LYS A 315 -35.19 12.30 -11.30
C LYS A 315 -36.30 11.45 -11.91
N GLU A 316 -37.21 10.92 -11.09
CA GLU A 316 -38.36 10.17 -11.58
C GLU A 316 -39.29 11.05 -12.43
N GLU A 317 -39.51 12.30 -12.05
CA GLU A 317 -40.32 13.25 -12.81
C GLU A 317 -39.66 13.59 -14.15
N GLU A 318 -38.35 13.82 -14.16
CA GLU A 318 -37.57 14.01 -15.39
C GLU A 318 -37.67 12.79 -16.31
N GLU A 319 -37.51 11.59 -15.78
CA GLU A 319 -37.64 10.34 -16.54
C GLU A 319 -39.06 10.19 -17.09
N LYS A 320 -40.10 10.42 -16.27
CA LYS A 320 -41.51 10.40 -16.71
C LYS A 320 -41.76 11.41 -17.84
N MET A 321 -41.19 12.61 -17.77
CA MET A 321 -41.30 13.62 -18.83
C MET A 321 -40.55 13.19 -20.11
N LYS A 322 -39.35 12.63 -20.00
CA LYS A 322 -38.58 12.07 -21.13
C LYS A 322 -39.38 10.96 -21.82
N TYR A 323 -39.94 10.01 -21.07
CA TYR A 323 -40.78 8.95 -21.62
C TYR A 323 -42.02 9.50 -22.31
N LYS A 324 -42.74 10.45 -21.70
CA LYS A 324 -43.90 11.11 -22.35
C LYS A 324 -43.52 11.78 -23.68
N ASN A 325 -42.37 12.42 -23.76
CA ASN A 325 -41.88 13.06 -24.98
C ASN A 325 -41.47 12.06 -26.08
N ILE A 326 -40.99 10.87 -25.70
CA ILE A 326 -40.69 9.79 -26.66
C ILE A 326 -42.01 9.21 -27.22
N PHE A 327 -42.95 8.84 -26.36
CA PHE A 327 -44.24 8.26 -26.80
C PHE A 327 -45.13 9.23 -27.59
N SER A 328 -45.04 10.53 -27.35
CA SER A 328 -45.79 11.54 -28.13
C SER A 328 -45.19 11.81 -29.50
N LYS A 329 -43.91 11.48 -29.73
CA LYS A 329 -43.22 11.66 -31.02
C LYS A 329 -43.46 10.50 -31.98
N ASP A 330 -43.68 9.29 -31.46
CA ASP A 330 -43.90 8.07 -32.26
C ASP A 330 -45.36 7.81 -32.65
N ILE A 331 -46.32 8.57 -32.12
CA ILE A 331 -47.74 8.52 -32.54
C ILE A 331 -47.99 9.35 -33.83
N GLY A 332 -46.98 10.08 -34.31
CA GLY A 332 -47.07 10.98 -35.45
C GLY A 332 -47.10 10.34 -36.85
N ASP A 333 -46.80 9.05 -37.01
CA ASP A 333 -46.63 8.46 -38.36
C ASP A 333 -47.29 7.09 -38.60
N CYS A 334 -48.40 6.80 -37.90
CA CYS A 334 -49.32 5.73 -38.32
C CYS A 334 -50.50 6.32 -39.09
N GLN A 335 -50.26 6.72 -40.34
CA GLN A 335 -51.33 6.91 -41.31
C GLN A 335 -52.06 5.58 -41.51
N LYS A 336 -53.37 5.58 -41.19
CA LYS A 336 -54.28 4.45 -41.46
C LYS A 336 -54.19 4.07 -42.95
N PRO A 337 -53.94 2.80 -43.32
CA PRO A 337 -53.98 2.40 -44.72
C PRO A 337 -55.42 2.51 -45.24
N LYS A 338 -55.61 3.33 -46.29
CA LYS A 338 -56.88 3.47 -47.00
C LYS A 338 -57.14 2.22 -47.85
N THR A 339 -58.36 1.72 -47.74
CA THR A 339 -58.95 0.61 -48.50
C THR A 339 -59.03 0.88 -50.00
N THR A 340 -58.48 -0.01 -50.86
CA THR A 340 -59.07 -0.34 -52.17
C THR A 340 -58.55 -1.66 -52.79
N THR A 341 -59.49 -2.61 -52.94
CA THR A 341 -59.66 -3.67 -53.97
C THR A 341 -58.70 -4.88 -54.12
N PRO A 342 -59.24 -6.06 -54.51
CA PRO A 342 -58.63 -7.37 -54.28
C PRO A 342 -57.78 -7.84 -55.45
N ILE A 343 -56.59 -8.38 -55.18
CA ILE A 343 -55.77 -9.10 -56.17
C ILE A 343 -55.33 -10.43 -55.57
N HIS A 344 -55.37 -11.43 -56.44
CA HIS A 344 -55.43 -12.87 -56.26
C HIS A 344 -54.34 -13.48 -55.37
N PHE A 345 -54.74 -14.42 -54.51
CA PHE A 345 -53.85 -15.30 -53.74
C PHE A 345 -53.21 -16.37 -54.64
N SER A 346 -51.93 -16.65 -54.40
CA SER A 346 -51.32 -17.96 -54.63
C SER A 346 -50.28 -18.24 -53.55
N PHE A 347 -50.59 -19.15 -52.64
CA PHE A 347 -49.64 -19.76 -51.70
C PHE A 347 -48.81 -20.84 -52.41
N PRO A 348 -47.55 -21.07 -51.98
CA PRO A 348 -47.34 -22.35 -51.31
C PRO A 348 -46.44 -22.29 -50.05
N LYS A 349 -47.00 -22.93 -49.01
CA LYS A 349 -46.42 -23.86 -48.01
C LYS A 349 -45.26 -23.42 -47.09
N SER A 350 -45.68 -23.13 -45.86
CA SER A 350 -45.07 -23.43 -44.56
C SER A 350 -43.97 -24.53 -44.51
N SER A 351 -42.90 -24.21 -43.79
CA SER A 351 -42.28 -25.14 -42.81
C SER A 351 -41.91 -24.38 -41.53
N TYR A 352 -42.30 -24.98 -40.41
CA TYR A 352 -42.22 -24.51 -39.03
C TYR A 352 -40.80 -24.50 -38.43
N MET A 353 -40.70 -23.86 -37.26
CA MET A 353 -39.76 -24.03 -36.12
C MET A 353 -38.55 -23.06 -36.00
N PRO A 354 -38.03 -22.80 -34.78
CA PRO A 354 -38.55 -21.79 -33.84
C PRO A 354 -37.47 -20.78 -33.38
N MET A 355 -37.89 -19.72 -32.68
CA MET A 355 -36.97 -18.74 -32.05
C MET A 355 -36.24 -19.33 -30.82
N PRO A 356 -34.96 -18.96 -30.58
CA PRO A 356 -34.35 -19.03 -29.25
C PRO A 356 -34.35 -17.67 -28.53
N PRO A 357 -34.18 -17.67 -27.19
CA PRO A 357 -34.52 -16.56 -26.31
C PRO A 357 -33.37 -15.54 -26.12
N SER A 358 -33.78 -14.31 -25.81
CA SER A 358 -33.09 -13.27 -25.03
C SER A 358 -31.60 -13.46 -24.72
N LEU A 359 -30.77 -12.62 -25.34
CA LEU A 359 -29.37 -12.38 -24.95
C LEU A 359 -29.33 -11.44 -23.74
N THR A 360 -28.99 -11.99 -22.58
CA THR A 360 -28.32 -11.28 -21.49
C THR A 360 -26.82 -11.17 -21.81
N PRO A 361 -26.14 -10.06 -21.53
CA PRO A 361 -24.68 -10.02 -21.55
C PRO A 361 -24.13 -10.48 -20.19
N HIS A 362 -23.70 -11.74 -20.12
CA HIS A 362 -22.62 -12.17 -19.22
C HIS A 362 -21.27 -11.95 -19.94
N TRP A 363 -20.14 -12.17 -19.25
CA TRP A 363 -18.74 -11.85 -19.59
C TRP A 363 -18.36 -10.41 -19.19
N LEU A 364 -17.53 -10.13 -18.18
CA LEU A 364 -16.34 -10.84 -17.69
C LEU A 364 -16.18 -10.69 -16.15
N VAL A 365 -16.61 -11.70 -15.39
CA VAL A 365 -16.03 -12.04 -14.08
C VAL A 365 -15.64 -13.50 -14.20
N SER A 366 -14.35 -13.75 -14.39
CA SER A 366 -13.77 -15.09 -14.46
C SER A 366 -12.36 -15.02 -13.91
N SER A 367 -12.27 -15.25 -12.60
CA SER A 367 -11.22 -16.03 -11.94
C SER A 367 -11.39 -15.85 -10.44
N LEU A 368 -11.91 -16.89 -9.74
CA LEU A 368 -11.76 -17.21 -8.30
C LEU A 368 -13.01 -17.74 -7.55
N THR A 369 -14.09 -18.16 -8.22
CA THR A 369 -15.28 -18.69 -7.50
C THR A 369 -15.79 -20.07 -7.94
N GLU A 370 -15.06 -20.84 -8.76
CA GLU A 370 -15.43 -22.24 -9.06
C GLU A 370 -14.67 -23.28 -8.21
N ALA A 371 -13.75 -22.86 -7.34
CA ALA A 371 -13.08 -23.78 -6.40
C ALA A 371 -13.76 -23.84 -4.99
N ALA A 372 -14.82 -23.05 -4.75
CA ALA A 372 -15.42 -22.92 -3.42
C ALA A 372 -16.75 -23.69 -3.25
N THR A 373 -17.49 -23.95 -4.32
CA THR A 373 -18.76 -24.68 -4.26
C THR A 373 -18.61 -26.20 -4.26
N ASP A 374 -17.51 -26.74 -4.81
CA ASP A 374 -17.23 -28.18 -4.75
C ASP A 374 -16.60 -28.63 -3.42
N TRP A 375 -16.14 -27.70 -2.57
CA TRP A 375 -15.60 -28.02 -1.23
C TRP A 375 -16.66 -27.98 -0.12
N ILE A 376 -17.71 -27.16 -0.26
CA ILE A 376 -18.78 -27.09 0.75
C ILE A 376 -19.64 -28.37 0.74
N CYS A 377 -19.76 -29.04 -0.41
CA CYS A 377 -20.51 -30.30 -0.50
C CYS A 377 -19.75 -31.51 0.09
N ALA A 378 -18.42 -31.42 0.27
CA ALA A 378 -17.60 -32.50 0.85
C ALA A 378 -17.48 -32.42 2.38
N CYS A 379 -17.61 -31.23 2.99
CA CYS A 379 -17.49 -31.05 4.44
C CYS A 379 -18.74 -31.48 5.23
N THR A 380 -19.91 -31.63 4.60
CA THR A 380 -21.13 -32.10 5.29
C THR A 380 -21.23 -33.64 5.39
N CYS A 381 -20.27 -34.40 4.85
CA CYS A 381 -20.31 -35.87 4.84
C CYS A 381 -19.09 -36.57 5.48
N SER A 382 -18.20 -35.86 6.17
CA SER A 382 -17.02 -36.48 6.82
C SER A 382 -17.03 -36.34 8.34
N THR A 383 -16.82 -37.45 9.06
CA THR A 383 -16.71 -37.51 10.53
C THR A 383 -15.26 -37.52 11.03
N ASP A 384 -14.30 -37.06 10.22
CA ASP A 384 -12.86 -37.18 10.52
C ASP A 384 -12.25 -35.86 11.08
N PRO A 385 -11.78 -35.81 12.35
CA PRO A 385 -11.35 -34.57 13.01
C PRO A 385 -10.10 -33.88 12.40
N LEU A 386 -9.24 -34.63 11.70
CA LEU A 386 -8.02 -34.10 11.09
C LEU A 386 -8.30 -33.25 9.84
N PHE A 387 -9.45 -33.44 9.18
CA PHE A 387 -9.81 -32.68 7.98
C PHE A 387 -10.34 -31.27 8.31
N CYS A 388 -10.98 -31.11 9.48
CA CYS A 388 -11.48 -29.82 9.96
C CYS A 388 -10.35 -28.85 10.39
N ALA A 389 -9.23 -29.37 10.89
CA ALA A 389 -8.08 -28.54 11.31
C ALA A 389 -7.34 -27.91 10.13
N GLY A 390 -7.22 -28.62 9.00
CA GLY A 390 -6.60 -28.09 7.77
C GLY A 390 -7.42 -27.00 7.07
N ALA A 391 -8.75 -27.03 7.22
CA ALA A 391 -9.64 -26.01 6.66
C ALA A 391 -9.50 -24.64 7.38
N THR A 392 -9.22 -24.65 8.69
CA THR A 392 -8.97 -23.43 9.48
C THR A 392 -7.64 -22.75 9.17
N GLU A 393 -6.58 -23.51 8.83
CA GLU A 393 -5.29 -22.95 8.40
C GLU A 393 -5.36 -22.31 7.00
N LEU A 394 -6.09 -22.92 6.07
CA LEU A 394 -6.26 -22.40 4.71
C LEU A 394 -7.10 -21.11 4.66
N ALA A 395 -8.06 -20.94 5.57
CA ALA A 395 -8.79 -19.69 5.75
C ALA A 395 -7.90 -18.57 6.32
N TYR A 396 -6.96 -18.92 7.21
CA TYR A 396 -6.00 -17.99 7.80
C TYR A 396 -5.01 -17.45 6.75
N VAL A 397 -4.48 -18.32 5.89
CA VAL A 397 -3.55 -17.94 4.81
C VAL A 397 -4.21 -17.07 3.74
N LYS A 398 -5.46 -17.35 3.37
CA LYS A 398 -6.22 -16.51 2.42
C LYS A 398 -6.48 -15.10 2.96
N CYS A 399 -6.76 -14.96 4.26
CA CYS A 399 -6.98 -13.66 4.91
C CYS A 399 -5.72 -12.76 4.89
N VAL A 400 -4.54 -13.36 5.10
CA VAL A 400 -3.24 -12.66 5.06
C VAL A 400 -2.86 -12.23 3.63
N ALA A 401 -3.16 -13.06 2.61
CA ALA A 401 -2.84 -12.76 1.21
C ALA A 401 -3.62 -11.55 0.66
N THR A 402 -4.90 -11.41 0.99
CA THR A 402 -5.71 -10.22 0.63
C THR A 402 -5.21 -8.93 1.28
N ARG A 403 -4.53 -9.01 2.44
CA ARG A 403 -4.02 -7.86 3.18
C ARG A 403 -2.74 -7.27 2.59
N ASN A 404 -1.90 -8.09 1.96
CA ASN A 404 -0.65 -7.66 1.31
C ASN A 404 -0.88 -6.98 -0.05
N LEU A 405 -1.96 -7.34 -0.78
CA LEU A 405 -2.37 -6.65 -2.01
C LEU A 405 -2.77 -5.17 -1.77
N TRP A 406 -3.13 -4.82 -0.54
CA TRP A 406 -3.55 -3.47 -0.17
C TRP A 406 -2.38 -2.51 0.10
N ILE A 407 -1.18 -3.03 0.36
CA ILE A 407 0.04 -2.21 0.57
C ILE A 407 0.55 -1.68 -0.77
N LEU A 408 0.55 -2.51 -1.81
CA LEU A 408 0.98 -2.13 -3.17
C LEU A 408 0.10 -1.06 -3.83
N ARG A 409 -1.16 -0.92 -3.41
CA ARG A 409 -2.10 0.07 -3.99
C ARG A 409 -1.93 1.49 -3.44
N TYR A 410 -1.23 1.65 -2.31
CA TYR A 410 -0.95 2.96 -1.71
C TYR A 410 0.42 3.54 -2.11
N GLU A 411 1.30 2.74 -2.71
CA GLU A 411 2.59 3.20 -3.24
C GLU A 411 2.50 3.59 -4.73
N VAL A 412 1.41 3.23 -5.42
CA VAL A 412 1.19 3.53 -6.84
C VAL A 412 -0.13 4.30 -7.04
N ALA A 413 -0.18 5.54 -6.55
CA ALA A 413 -1.15 6.59 -6.96
C ALA A 413 -0.72 7.99 -6.48
#